data_AF-A0A3B8HGZ9-F1
#
_entry.id   AF-A0A3B8HGZ9-F1
#
_cell.length_a   1.000
_cell.length_b   1.000
_cell.length_c   1.000
_cell.angle_alpha   90.00
_cell.angle_beta   90.00
_cell.angle_gamma   90.00
#
_symmetry.space_group_name_H-M   'P 1'
#
loop_
_entity.id
_entity.type
_entity.pdbx_description
1 polymer ?
#
loop_
_entity_poly.entity_id
_entity_poly.type
_entity_poly.pdbx_seq_one_letter_code
_entity_poly.pdbx_strand_id
1 'polypeptide(L)' 'MSQTPVVELSECNLCEGCVAACPEVFQRNEAGYIEVAEHDSYPEECVEEAIRCCPEQCIHWVEGA' A
#
# COMPACT_ATOMS: atom_id res chain seq x y z
N MET A 1 10.80 -6.00 14.48
CA MET A 1 10.38 -6.77 13.29
C MET A 1 9.81 -5.74 12.35
N SER A 2 10.40 -5.55 11.19
CA SER A 2 10.00 -4.49 10.26
C SER A 2 9.11 -5.12 9.20
N GLN A 3 7.83 -4.75 9.22
CA GLN A 3 6.86 -5.18 8.22
C GLN A 3 6.72 -4.07 7.18
N THR A 4 6.79 -4.44 5.91
CA THR A 4 6.65 -3.52 4.78
C THR A 4 5.36 -3.85 4.05
N PRO A 5 4.49 -2.87 3.78
CA PRO A 5 3.30 -3.11 2.97
C PRO A 5 3.70 -3.38 1.53
N VAL A 6 3.03 -4.33 0.90
CA VAL A 6 3.20 -4.70 -0.50
C VAL A 6 1.83 -4.67 -1.16
N VAL A 7 1.78 -4.15 -2.38
CA VAL A 7 0.56 -4.10 -3.19
C VAL A 7 0.70 -5.11 -4.32
N GLU A 8 -0.24 -6.04 -4.41
CA GLU A 8 -0.32 -7.01 -5.50
C GLU A 8 -0.87 -6.30 -6.75
N LEU A 9 0.06 -5.81 -7.58
CA LEU A 9 -0.28 -5.06 -8.80
C LEU A 9 -1.09 -5.87 -9.81
N SER A 10 -1.02 -7.20 -9.73
CA SER A 10 -1.77 -8.13 -10.59
C SER A 10 -3.28 -8.08 -10.31
N GLU A 11 -3.67 -7.86 -9.06
CA GLU A 11 -5.07 -7.79 -8.60
C GLU A 11 -5.54 -6.34 -8.42
N CYS A 12 -4.61 -5.38 -8.37
CA CYS A 12 -4.93 -3.98 -8.18
C CYS A 12 -5.72 -3.42 -9.38
N ASN A 13 -6.97 -3.01 -9.14
CA ASN A 13 -7.79 -2.29 -10.12
C ASN A 13 -7.51 -0.77 -10.18
N LEU A 14 -6.49 -0.26 -9.49
CA LEU A 14 -6.20 1.18 -9.41
C LEU A 14 -7.40 2.00 -8.91
N CYS A 15 -8.08 1.51 -7.88
CA CYS A 15 -9.14 2.26 -7.22
C CYS A 15 -8.65 3.54 -6.50
N GLU A 16 -7.34 3.69 -6.32
CA GLU A 16 -6.67 4.81 -5.64
C GLU A 16 -7.07 5.01 -4.16
N GLY A 17 -7.82 4.07 -3.57
CA GLY A 17 -8.25 4.14 -2.17
C GLY A 17 -7.09 4.14 -1.18
N CYS A 18 -6.04 3.35 -1.45
CA CYS A 18 -4.84 3.32 -0.61
C CYS A 18 -4.04 4.63 -0.65
N VAL A 19 -3.99 5.31 -1.79
CA VAL A 19 -3.33 6.62 -1.93
C VAL A 19 -4.14 7.70 -1.21
N ALA A 20 -5.47 7.62 -1.23
CA ALA A 20 -6.33 8.53 -0.48
C ALA A 20 -6.24 8.32 1.04
N ALA A 21 -6.11 7.06 1.47
CA ALA A 21 -5.95 6.70 2.88
C ALA A 21 -4.55 7.05 3.41
N CYS A 22 -3.50 6.73 2.65
CA CYS A 22 -2.12 6.90 3.07
C CYS A 22 -1.20 7.33 1.90
N PRO A 23 -1.24 8.61 1.48
CA PRO A 23 -0.46 9.12 0.35
C PRO A 23 1.05 9.20 0.62
N GLU A 24 1.46 9.13 1.89
CA GLU A 24 2.87 9.10 2.29
C GLU A 24 3.50 7.72 2.07
N VAL A 25 2.70 6.64 2.15
CA VAL A 25 3.15 5.26 1.94
C VAL A 25 2.84 4.78 0.54
N PHE A 26 1.61 5.00 0.05
CA PHE A 26 1.17 4.52 -1.25
C PHE A 26 1.14 5.67 -2.24
N GLN A 27 1.86 5.53 -3.34
CA GLN A 27 1.93 6.53 -4.39
C GLN A 27 1.62 5.91 -5.74
N ARG A 28 0.94 6.67 -6.61
CA ARG A 28 0.70 6.23 -7.98
C ARG A 28 1.86 6.67 -8.85
N ASN A 29 2.49 5.71 -9.52
CA ASN A 29 3.58 5.96 -10.45
C ASN A 29 3.08 6.41 -11.83
N GLU A 30 3.99 6.84 -12.70
CA GLU A 30 3.66 7.30 -14.06
C GLU A 30 3.14 6.18 -14.98
N ALA A 31 3.47 4.92 -14.66
CA ALA A 31 2.93 3.75 -15.35
C ALA A 31 1.48 3.44 -14.94
N GLY A 32 0.94 4.17 -13.96
CA GLY A 32 -0.39 3.96 -13.43
C GLY A 32 -0.46 2.74 -12.53
N TYR A 33 0.55 2.45 -11.72
CA TYR A 33 0.54 1.42 -10.68
C TYR A 33 0.77 2.04 -9.31
N ILE A 34 0.33 1.34 -8.25
CA ILE A 34 0.58 1.79 -6.87
C ILE A 34 1.93 1.25 -6.41
N GLU A 35 2.88 2.15 -6.16
CA GLU A 35 4.14 1.84 -5.51
C GLU A 35 4.10 2.19 -4.02
N VAL A 36 4.92 1.49 -3.24
CA VAL A 36 5.09 1.73 -1.81
C VAL A 36 6.39 2.50 -1.61
N ALA A 37 6.30 3.68 -1.03
CA ALA A 37 7.46 4.48 -0.67
C ALA A 37 8.29 3.78 0.41
N GLU A 38 9.61 3.85 0.28
CA GLU A 38 10.51 3.31 1.30
C GLU A 38 10.52 4.24 2.52
N HIS A 39 10.14 3.72 3.67
CA HIS A 39 10.06 4.50 4.92
C HIS A 39 10.75 3.74 6.06
N ASP A 40 11.41 4.48 6.95
CA ASP A 40 12.12 3.91 8.11
C ASP A 40 11.16 3.21 9.10
N SER A 41 9.91 3.64 9.09
CA SER A 41 8.81 3.06 9.85
C SER A 41 7.49 3.36 9.14
N TYR A 42 6.68 2.32 8.92
CA TYR A 42 5.39 2.43 8.28
C TYR A 42 4.30 2.70 9.32
N PRO A 43 3.41 3.69 9.10
CA PRO A 43 2.29 3.94 9.98
C PRO A 43 1.27 2.80 9.86
N GLU A 44 1.28 1.87 10.82
CA GLU A 44 0.39 0.69 10.84
C GLU A 44 -1.08 1.09 10.67
N GLU A 45 -1.58 2.07 11.42
CA GLU A 45 -2.96 2.55 11.34
C GLU A 45 -3.35 3.03 9.93
N CYS A 46 -2.45 3.79 9.29
CA CYS A 46 -2.67 4.37 7.97
C CYS A 46 -2.67 3.28 6.88
N VAL A 47 -1.78 2.30 7.02
CA VAL A 47 -1.70 1.14 6.13
C VAL A 47 -2.89 0.19 6.35
N GLU A 48 -3.33 -0.04 7.59
CA GLU A 48 -4.52 -0.82 7.89
C GLU A 48 -5.77 -0.18 7.28
N GLU A 49 -5.91 1.14 7.37
CA GLU A 49 -7.01 1.84 6.69
C GLU A 49 -6.92 1.70 5.16
N ALA A 50 -5.71 1.75 4.58
CA ALA A 50 -5.53 1.48 3.16
C ALA A 50 -5.92 0.05 2.77
N ILE A 51 -5.57 -0.96 3.58
CA ILE A 51 -5.97 -2.36 3.41
C ILE A 51 -7.50 -2.50 3.47
N ARG A 52 -8.15 -1.81 4.41
CA ARG A 52 -9.61 -1.83 4.57
C ARG A 52 -10.34 -1.06 3.46
N CYS A 53 -9.71 -0.03 2.91
CA CYS A 53 -10.25 0.75 1.81
C CYS A 53 -10.13 0.00 0.47
N CYS A 54 -9.18 -0.94 0.36
CA CYS A 54 -8.98 -1.72 -0.85
C CYS A 54 -10.12 -2.72 -1.08
N PRO A 55 -10.92 -2.59 -2.16
CA PRO A 55 -12.03 -3.50 -2.43
C PRO A 55 -11.58 -4.92 -2.79
N GLU A 56 -10.44 -5.02 -3.49
CA GLU A 56 -9.83 -6.29 -3.90
C GLU A 56 -8.95 -6.89 -2.80
N GLN A 57 -8.76 -6.17 -1.68
CA GLN A 57 -7.85 -6.56 -0.60
C GLN A 57 -6.44 -6.98 -1.05
N CYS A 58 -5.92 -6.32 -2.09
CA CYS A 58 -4.64 -6.68 -2.72
C CYS A 58 -3.40 -6.19 -1.96
N ILE A 59 -3.57 -5.63 -0.76
CA ILE A 59 -2.49 -5.03 0.05
C ILE A 59 -2.19 -5.95 1.22
N HIS A 60 -0.93 -6.32 1.42
CA HIS A 60 -0.50 -7.24 2.47
C HIS A 60 0.82 -6.80 3.10
N TRP A 61 1.02 -7.19 4.36
CA TRP A 61 2.30 -6.97 5.06
C TRP A 61 3.27 -8.11 4.79
N VAL A 62 4.46 -7.77 4.33
CA VAL A 62 5.59 -8.70 4.18
C VAL A 62 6.62 -8.40 5.25
N GLU A 63 7.16 -9.44 5.89
CA GLU A 63 8.32 -9.28 6.77
C GLU A 63 9.58 -9.10 5.92
N GLY A 64 10.30 -7.99 6.12
CA GLY A 64 11.60 -7.77 5.50
C GLY A 64 12.62 -8.75 6.08
N ALA A 65 13.25 -9.56 5.21
CA ALA A 65 14.28 -10.54 5.58
C ALA A 65 15.58 -9.88 6.09
#